data_AF-A0A0B1Q350-F1
#
_entry.id   AF-A0A0B1Q350-F1
#
_cell.length_a   1.000
_cell.length_b   1.000
_cell.length_c   1.000
_cell.angle_alpha   90.00
_cell.angle_beta   90.00
_cell.angle_gamma   90.00
#
_symmetry.space_group_name_H-M   'P 1'
#
loop_
_entity.id
_entity.type
_entity.pdbx_description
1 polymer ?
#
loop_
_entity_poly.entity_id
_entity_poly.type
_entity_poly.pdbx_seq_one_letter_code
_entity_poly.pdbx_strand_id
1 'polypeptide(L)'
;MGKSSNFDPISRLHLGKADSAMFMGHAMTMPGCGKRACAVYCVVHRGSSGPFTHVYLVPVDGGYRGEVFLAKVLEGERVAEALVWSERALAIVLDGEARCAA
;
A
#
# COMPACT_ATOMS: atom_id res chain seq x y z
N MET A 1 18.91 -4.83 -21.45
CA MET A 1 17.97 -3.70 -21.31
C MET A 1 16.55 -4.20 -21.55
N GLY A 2 15.86 -4.61 -20.50
CA GLY A 2 14.49 -5.13 -20.56
C GLY A 2 13.55 -4.16 -19.87
N LYS A 3 12.54 -3.69 -20.60
CA LYS A 3 11.60 -2.60 -20.30
C LYS A 3 11.04 -2.68 -18.88
N SER A 4 11.20 -1.59 -18.12
CA SER A 4 10.45 -1.30 -16.89
C SER A 4 8.95 -1.36 -17.22
N SER A 5 8.30 -2.48 -16.88
CA SER A 5 6.86 -2.58 -17.06
C SER A 5 6.19 -1.56 -16.16
N ASN A 6 5.38 -0.67 -16.74
CA ASN A 6 4.43 0.22 -16.05
C ASN A 6 3.38 -0.59 -15.27
N PHE A 7 3.83 -1.36 -14.29
CA PHE A 7 3.00 -2.15 -13.42
C PHE A 7 2.59 -1.25 -12.25
N ASP A 8 1.37 -0.75 -12.29
CA ASP A 8 0.77 -0.03 -11.17
C ASP A 8 0.19 -1.05 -10.19
N PRO A 9 0.79 -1.24 -9.00
CA PRO A 9 0.29 -2.20 -8.02
C PRO A 9 -1.10 -1.82 -7.46
N ILE A 10 -1.53 -0.55 -7.61
CA ILE A 10 -2.87 -0.06 -7.22
C ILE A 10 -3.97 -0.72 -8.04
N SER A 11 -3.69 -1.10 -9.29
CA SER A 11 -4.66 -1.65 -10.24
C SER A 11 -5.35 -2.94 -9.81
N ARG A 12 -4.91 -3.56 -8.69
CA ARG A 12 -5.51 -4.77 -8.12
C ARG A 12 -6.11 -4.59 -6.73
N LEU A 13 -6.00 -3.39 -6.17
CA LEU A 13 -6.94 -2.98 -5.13
C LEU A 13 -8.29 -2.81 -5.83
N HIS A 14 -9.27 -3.64 -5.49
CA HIS A 14 -10.64 -3.42 -5.96
C HIS A 14 -11.19 -2.17 -5.27
N LEU A 15 -11.00 -1.03 -5.92
CA LEU A 15 -11.49 0.26 -5.47
C LEU A 15 -12.90 0.47 -6.02
N GLY A 16 -13.86 0.69 -5.12
CA GLY A 16 -15.16 1.25 -5.47
C GLY A 16 -15.02 2.69 -5.98
N LYS A 17 -16.06 3.20 -6.64
CA LYS A 17 -16.07 4.56 -7.21
C LYS A 17 -15.82 5.68 -6.18
N ALA A 18 -16.16 5.44 -4.92
CA ALA A 18 -16.01 6.39 -3.82
C ALA A 18 -14.74 6.16 -2.99
N ASP A 19 -13.97 5.12 -3.32
CA ASP A 19 -12.80 4.73 -2.56
C ASP A 19 -11.59 5.56 -2.98
N SER A 20 -10.66 5.77 -2.05
CA SER A 20 -9.41 6.47 -2.32
C SER A 20 -8.23 5.62 -1.87
N ALA A 21 -7.22 5.48 -2.72
CA ALA A 21 -5.96 4.84 -2.37
C ALA A 21 -4.85 5.89 -2.30
N MET A 22 -3.99 5.80 -1.29
CA MET A 22 -2.83 6.65 -1.06
C MET A 22 -1.60 5.77 -0.86
N PHE A 23 -0.57 6.01 -1.66
CA PHE A 23 0.75 5.43 -1.42
C PHE A 23 1.37 6.06 -0.16
N MET A 24 1.83 5.23 0.77
CA MET A 24 2.45 5.70 2.02
C MET A 24 3.98 5.53 2.02
N GLY A 25 4.53 4.55 1.31
CA GLY A 25 5.97 4.29 1.29
C GLY A 25 6.30 2.84 1.00
N HIS A 26 7.54 2.45 1.28
CA HIS A 26 8.03 1.09 1.10
C HIS A 26 8.39 0.42 2.42
N ALA A 27 8.17 -0.88 2.55
CA ALA A 27 8.54 -1.68 3.72
C ALA A 27 9.22 -2.99 3.31
N MET A 28 10.17 -3.46 4.12
CA MET A 28 10.82 -4.78 3.95
C MET A 28 10.14 -5.86 4.79
N THR A 29 8.84 -6.05 4.61
CA THR A 29 8.00 -6.92 5.44
C THR A 29 7.01 -7.71 4.59
N MET A 30 6.87 -9.01 4.88
CA MET A 30 5.86 -9.87 4.26
C MET A 30 5.33 -10.89 5.27
N PRO A 31 4.00 -11.07 5.38
CA PRO A 31 3.44 -12.17 6.15
C PRO A 31 3.82 -13.53 5.51
N GLY A 32 4.37 -14.44 6.31
CA GLY A 32 4.43 -15.87 5.96
C GLY A 32 5.63 -16.38 5.15
N CYS A 33 6.40 -15.56 4.42
CA CYS A 33 7.57 -16.05 3.63
C CYS A 33 8.62 -14.96 3.33
N GLY A 34 9.72 -14.91 4.11
CA GLY A 34 10.92 -14.11 3.82
C GLY A 34 10.72 -12.59 3.86
N LYS A 35 11.79 -11.82 4.14
CA LYS A 35 11.73 -10.36 4.01
C LYS A 35 11.63 -10.00 2.52
N ARG A 36 10.62 -9.22 2.12
CA ARG A 36 10.46 -8.73 0.75
C ARG A 36 10.12 -7.25 0.75
N ALA A 37 10.45 -6.57 -0.35
CA ALA A 37 10.07 -5.19 -0.56
C ALA A 37 8.59 -5.11 -0.95
N CYS A 38 7.83 -4.31 -0.20
CA CYS A 38 6.43 -4.04 -0.44
C CYS A 38 6.19 -2.54 -0.52
N ALA A 39 5.36 -2.12 -1.47
CA ALA A 39 4.71 -0.83 -1.44
C ALA A 39 3.57 -0.89 -0.41
N VAL A 40 3.45 0.14 0.41
CA VAL A 40 2.40 0.25 1.43
C VAL A 40 1.35 1.25 0.97
N TYR A 41 0.10 0.81 0.91
CA TYR A 41 -1.02 1.64 0.50
C TYR A 41 -2.04 1.77 1.62
N CYS A 42 -2.51 2.99 1.88
CA CYS A 42 -3.68 3.26 2.68
C CYS A 42 -4.88 3.40 1.74
N VAL A 43 -5.95 2.64 1.98
CA VAL A 43 -7.18 2.71 1.19
C VAL A 43 -8.32 3.08 2.12
N VAL A 44 -9.07 4.11 1.78
CA VAL A 44 -10.31 4.47 2.46
C VAL A 44 -11.46 4.05 1.57
N HIS A 45 -12.27 3.12 2.06
CA HIS A 45 -13.47 2.66 1.40
C HIS A 45 -14.66 3.47 1.91
N ARG A 46 -15.53 3.96 1.00
CA ARG A 46 -16.66 4.85 1.34
C ARG A 46 -18.00 4.32 0.82
N GLY A 47 -18.23 3.03 1.03
CA GLY A 47 -19.45 2.34 0.63
C GLY A 47 -20.68 2.67 1.49
N SER A 48 -21.80 2.03 1.18
CA SER A 48 -23.11 2.23 1.82
C SER A 48 -23.15 1.91 3.32
N SER A 49 -22.19 1.11 3.82
CA SER A 49 -22.13 0.67 5.22
C SER A 49 -21.31 1.61 6.13
N GLY A 50 -20.89 2.77 5.62
CA GLY A 50 -20.00 3.70 6.30
C GLY A 50 -18.52 3.49 5.95
N PRO A 51 -17.66 4.49 6.24
CA PRO A 51 -16.27 4.42 5.82
C PRO A 51 -15.43 3.46 6.66
N PHE A 52 -14.41 2.86 6.05
CA PHE A 52 -13.36 2.11 6.74
C PHE A 52 -12.02 2.26 6.02
N THR A 53 -10.93 2.12 6.77
CA THR A 53 -9.57 2.30 6.27
C THR A 53 -8.79 1.00 6.32
N HIS A 54 -8.18 0.61 5.21
CA HIS A 54 -7.30 -0.53 5.08
C HIS A 54 -5.86 -0.08 4.86
N VAL A 55 -4.91 -0.84 5.41
CA VAL A 55 -3.50 -0.77 5.04
C VAL A 55 -3.14 -2.05 4.30
N TYR A 56 -2.65 -1.90 3.09
CA TYR A 56 -2.26 -2.99 2.21
C TYR A 56 -0.75 -2.99 1.95
N LEU A 57 -0.18 -4.18 1.88
CA LEU A 57 1.16 -4.45 1.38
C LEU A 57 1.05 -5.04 -0.02
N VAL A 58 1.77 -4.45 -0.97
CA VAL A 58 1.81 -4.92 -2.35
C VAL A 58 3.26 -5.23 -2.73
N PRO A 59 3.62 -6.48 -3.03
CA PRO A 59 4.98 -6.84 -3.44
C PRO A 59 5.43 -6.04 -4.67
N VAL A 60 6.67 -5.56 -4.65
CA VAL A 60 7.25 -4.72 -5.73
C VAL A 60 7.99 -5.58 -6.77
N ASP A 61 8.27 -6.85 -6.48
CA ASP A 61 8.99 -7.75 -7.37
C ASP A 61 8.10 -8.34 -8.48
N GLY A 62 8.65 -8.35 -9.70
CA GLY A 62 7.90 -8.71 -10.91
C GLY A 62 7.39 -10.16 -10.99
N GLY A 63 7.78 -11.03 -10.05
CA GLY A 63 7.33 -12.42 -9.96
C GLY A 63 5.95 -12.58 -9.31
N TYR A 64 5.55 -11.64 -8.45
CA TYR A 64 4.30 -11.70 -7.71
C TYR A 64 3.35 -10.64 -8.20
N ARG A 65 3.17 -10.57 -9.54
CA ARG A 65 2.24 -9.63 -10.14
C ARG A 65 0.90 -9.83 -9.47
N GLY A 66 0.65 -8.89 -8.55
CA GLY A 66 -0.55 -8.49 -7.88
C GLY A 66 -1.24 -9.43 -6.93
N GLU A 67 -0.44 -9.99 -6.07
CA GLU A 67 -0.88 -10.30 -4.73
C GLU A 67 -1.02 -8.98 -3.94
N VAL A 68 -2.03 -8.88 -3.10
CA VAL A 68 -2.25 -7.74 -2.19
C VAL A 68 -2.56 -8.31 -0.82
N PHE A 69 -1.81 -7.89 0.19
CA PHE A 69 -1.94 -8.41 1.55
C PHE A 69 -2.52 -7.35 2.47
N LEU A 70 -3.60 -7.70 3.18
CA LEU A 70 -4.19 -6.82 4.18
C LEU A 70 -3.35 -6.87 5.46
N ALA A 71 -2.81 -5.72 5.86
CA ALA A 71 -1.98 -5.58 7.05
C ALA A 71 -2.76 -5.01 8.25
N LYS A 72 -3.71 -4.10 8.00
CA LYS A 72 -4.53 -3.47 9.04
C LYS A 72 -5.90 -3.04 8.52
N VAL A 73 -6.89 -3.07 9.42
CA VAL A 73 -8.23 -2.50 9.25
C VAL A 73 -8.50 -1.52 10.39
N LEU A 74 -9.09 -0.37 10.07
CA LEU A 74 -9.55 0.65 11.01
C LEU A 74 -10.98 1.06 10.63
N GLU A 75 -11.86 1.18 11.61
CA GLU A 75 -13.22 1.67 11.41
C GLU A 75 -13.20 3.20 11.19
N GLY A 76 -13.92 3.67 10.17
CA GLY A 76 -13.95 5.07 9.77
C GLY A 76 -12.83 5.49 8.82
N GLU A 77 -12.81 6.79 8.50
CA GLU A 77 -11.73 7.44 7.74
C GLU A 77 -10.57 7.78 8.68
N ARG A 78 -9.59 6.89 8.78
CA ARG A 78 -8.53 6.91 9.80
C ARG A 78 -7.14 6.97 9.17
N VAL A 79 -6.97 7.82 8.16
CA VAL A 79 -5.71 7.92 7.38
C VAL A 79 -4.50 8.28 8.25
N ALA A 80 -4.65 9.24 9.16
CA ALA A 80 -3.54 9.64 10.05
C ALA A 80 -3.13 8.51 11.00
N GLU A 81 -4.10 7.77 11.54
CA GLU A 81 -3.84 6.62 12.41
C GLU A 81 -3.22 5.46 11.61
N ALA A 82 -3.67 5.25 10.37
CA ALA A 82 -3.08 4.27 9.46
C ALA A 82 -1.61 4.59 9.15
N LEU A 83 -1.27 5.86 8.94
CA LEU A 83 0.10 6.31 8.71
C LEU A 83 0.98 6.06 9.93
N VAL A 84 0.57 6.56 11.11
CA VAL A 84 1.31 6.37 12.37
C VAL A 84 1.50 4.89 12.70
N TRP A 85 0.47 4.07 12.47
CA TRP A 85 0.58 2.63 12.63
C TRP A 85 1.59 2.03 11.65
N SER A 86 1.55 2.42 10.38
CA SER A 86 2.44 1.89 9.34
C SER A 86 3.90 2.24 9.62
N GLU A 87 4.20 3.47 10.02
CA GLU A 87 5.54 3.89 10.45
C GLU A 87 6.09 3.02 11.58
N ARG A 88 5.27 2.74 12.60
CA ARG A 88 5.69 1.97 13.78
C ARG A 88 5.77 0.46 13.53
N ALA A 89 4.77 -0.09 12.84
CA ALA A 89 4.61 -1.53 12.70
C ALA A 89 5.35 -2.11 11.49
N LEU A 90 5.48 -1.33 10.42
CA LEU A 90 6.08 -1.77 9.15
C LEU A 90 7.44 -1.13 8.88
N ALA A 91 7.85 -0.15 9.70
CA ALA A 91 9.08 0.63 9.50
C ALA A 91 9.17 1.17 8.07
N ILE A 92 8.09 1.80 7.59
CA ILE A 92 8.02 2.29 6.22
C ILE A 92 9.09 3.36 5.98
N VAL A 93 9.75 3.28 4.83
CA VAL A 93 10.57 4.36 4.28
C VAL A 93 9.68 5.17 3.36
N LEU A 94 9.45 6.44 3.73
CA LEU A 94 8.76 7.39 2.88
C LEU A 94 9.66 7.69 1.67
N ASP A 95 9.10 7.63 0.46
CA ASP A 95 9.85 7.96 -0.76
C ASP A 95 10.02 9.48 -0.87
N GLY A 96 10.96 10.02 -0.09
CA GLY A 96 11.34 11.43 -0.10
C GLY A 96 12.27 11.81 -1.26
N GLU A 97 12.78 10.84 -2.03
CA GLU A 97 13.87 11.06 -3.00
C GLU A 97 13.56 10.67 -4.45
N ALA A 98 12.33 10.24 -4.80
CA ALA A 98 11.99 9.93 -6.19
C ALA A 98 11.63 11.17 -7.05
N ARG A 99 11.67 12.39 -6.49
CA ARG A 99 11.31 13.64 -7.18
C ARG A 99 12.43 14.68 -7.32
N CYS A 100 13.66 14.36 -6.91
CA CYS A 100 14.83 15.20 -7.14
C CYS A 100 15.97 14.41 -7.81
N ALA A 101 15.68 13.79 -8.95
CA ALA A 101 16.68 13.50 -9.96
C ALA A 101 16.02 13.69 -11.33
N ALA A 102 16.72 14.46 -12.16
CA ALA A 102 16.30 15.06 -13.42
C ALA A 102 15.78 14.08 -14.50
#